data_AF-C5XVR2-F1
#
_entry.id   AF-C5XVR2-F1
#
_cell.length_a   1.000
_cell.length_b   1.000
_cell.length_c   1.000
_cell.angle_alpha   90.00
_cell.angle_beta   90.00
_cell.angle_gamma   90.00
#
_symmetry.space_group_name_H-M   'P 1'
#
loop_
_entity.id
_entity.type
_entity.pdbx_description
1 polymer ?
#
loop_
_entity_poly.entity_id
_entity_poly.type
_entity_poly.pdbx_seq_one_letter_code
_entity_poly.pdbx_strand_id
1 'polypeptide(L)'
;MSAQCKLVALGALIFFLLVSYGSCTRIVNFNASHITADPYWVAARATWYGAPTGAGPYDNGGACGFKNVNLPPFSAMTSCGNQPLFKDGKGCGSCYQIRCVNHPACSGNPETVMITDMNYYPVAKYHFDLSGTAFGAMAQPGRNNELRHAGIIDIQFRRVPCIYPGQTVTFHIEHGSNPNYLAVLVEFEDGDGDVVQVDIMEANSGWWTPMRESWGSIWRMDSKRRLQGPFSLRITNESGERLVAYQVIPANWAPNTYYRSNIQYEAFGSAAGQAIGFGSAVGLVISSAAGLHTVITGIIGLICLVLYHLHGIEVPQF
;
A
#
# COMPACT_ATOMS: atom_id res chain seq x y z
N MET A 1 -33.05 41.43 43.34
CA MET A 1 -31.75 40.75 43.09
C MET A 1 -31.92 39.23 43.27
N SER A 2 -32.40 38.46 42.28
CA SER A 2 -32.46 36.98 42.44
C SER A 2 -32.74 36.14 41.16
N ALA A 3 -32.84 36.71 39.96
CA ALA A 3 -33.20 35.91 38.77
C ALA A 3 -32.19 35.99 37.61
N GLN A 4 -31.49 37.10 37.44
CA GLN A 4 -30.56 37.29 36.31
C GLN A 4 -29.16 36.69 36.52
N CYS A 5 -28.79 36.33 37.75
CA CYS A 5 -27.47 35.76 38.06
C CYS A 5 -27.38 34.23 37.86
N LYS A 6 -28.54 33.54 37.76
CA LYS A 6 -28.59 32.06 37.63
C LYS A 6 -28.47 31.58 36.19
N LEU A 7 -28.91 32.38 35.20
CA LEU A 7 -28.81 32.04 33.78
C LEU A 7 -27.38 32.14 33.22
N VAL A 8 -26.60 33.11 33.70
CA VAL A 8 -25.19 33.26 33.28
C VAL A 8 -24.33 32.11 33.83
N ALA A 9 -24.63 31.64 35.05
CA ALA A 9 -23.93 30.51 35.66
C ALA A 9 -24.23 29.17 34.96
N LEU A 10 -25.46 28.95 34.47
CA LEU A 10 -25.83 27.74 33.72
C LEU A 10 -25.21 27.70 32.32
N GLY A 11 -25.13 28.86 31.64
CA GLY A 11 -24.46 28.96 30.33
C GLY A 11 -22.95 28.69 30.41
N ALA A 12 -22.29 29.15 31.47
CA ALA A 12 -20.86 28.90 31.70
C ALA A 12 -20.56 27.42 31.98
N LEU A 13 -21.40 26.73 32.76
CA LEU A 13 -21.25 25.30 33.06
C LEU A 13 -21.43 24.40 31.82
N ILE A 14 -22.34 24.75 30.91
CA ILE A 14 -22.54 24.01 29.65
C ILE A 14 -21.35 24.25 28.69
N PHE A 15 -20.79 25.46 28.66
CA PHE A 15 -19.60 25.76 27.87
C PHE A 15 -18.35 25.01 28.39
N PHE A 16 -18.16 24.92 29.72
CA PHE A 16 -17.09 24.13 30.31
C PHE A 16 -17.26 22.62 30.12
N LEU A 17 -18.50 22.09 30.15
CA LEU A 17 -18.77 20.68 29.86
C LEU A 17 -18.51 20.34 28.39
N LEU A 18 -18.87 21.21 27.45
CA LEU A 18 -18.58 21.01 26.02
C LEU A 18 -17.07 21.10 25.69
N VAL A 19 -16.31 21.94 26.42
CA VAL A 19 -14.84 22.02 26.28
C VAL A 19 -14.14 20.79 26.89
N SER A 20 -14.73 20.14 27.91
CA SER A 20 -14.19 18.90 28.50
C SER A 20 -14.45 17.63 27.68
N TYR A 21 -15.43 17.63 26.77
CA TYR A 21 -15.66 16.53 25.82
C TYR A 21 -14.91 16.71 24.49
N GLY A 22 -14.22 17.83 24.31
CA GLY A 22 -13.47 18.17 23.10
C GLY A 22 -11.97 18.02 23.27
N SER A 23 -11.46 16.88 23.78
CA SER A 23 -10.03 16.49 23.64
C SER A 23 -9.77 15.08 24.13
N CYS A 24 -10.06 14.09 23.28
CA CYS A 24 -9.29 12.84 23.21
C CYS A 24 -9.42 12.23 21.81
N THR A 25 -9.33 13.06 20.77
CA THR A 25 -8.75 12.54 19.53
C THR A 25 -7.29 12.27 19.86
N ARG A 26 -6.92 10.99 20.01
CA ARG A 26 -5.52 10.64 19.83
C ARG A 26 -5.15 11.22 18.48
N ILE A 27 -4.25 12.20 18.45
CA ILE A 27 -3.43 12.42 17.27
C ILE A 27 -2.61 11.14 17.18
N VAL A 28 -3.17 10.15 16.49
CA VAL A 28 -2.32 9.14 15.89
C VAL A 28 -1.61 9.92 14.81
N ASN A 29 -0.37 10.32 15.08
CA ASN A 29 0.55 10.65 14.01
C ASN A 29 0.74 9.35 13.23
N PHE A 30 -0.21 9.04 12.33
CA PHE A 30 0.06 8.13 11.25
C PHE A 30 1.05 8.87 10.37
N ASN A 31 2.32 8.51 10.52
CA ASN A 31 3.30 8.75 9.50
C ASN A 31 2.92 7.84 8.32
N ALA A 32 1.87 8.21 7.59
CA ALA A 32 1.56 7.59 6.31
C ALA A 32 2.73 7.91 5.36
N SER A 33 3.08 6.94 4.51
CA SER A 33 4.15 6.98 3.49
C SER A 33 5.59 6.66 3.94
N HIS A 34 5.79 5.59 4.71
CA HIS A 34 7.04 4.83 4.56
C HIS A 34 6.69 3.47 3.98
N ILE A 35 6.55 3.43 2.65
CA ILE A 35 6.65 2.16 1.92
C ILE A 35 7.87 1.42 2.48
N THR A 36 7.74 0.12 2.71
CA THR A 36 8.79 -0.74 3.29
C THR A 36 9.99 -0.98 2.34
N ALA A 37 10.28 -0.01 1.48
CA ALA A 37 11.42 -0.02 0.59
C ALA A 37 12.73 0.03 1.39
N ASP A 38 13.71 -0.77 0.96
CA ASP A 38 15.03 -0.79 1.56
C ASP A 38 15.99 0.08 0.72
N PRO A 39 16.58 1.14 1.28
CA PRO A 39 17.55 1.94 0.54
C PRO A 39 18.86 1.17 0.25
N TYR A 40 19.17 0.12 1.02
CA TYR A 40 20.43 -0.61 0.96
C TYR A 40 20.29 -1.97 0.28
N TRP A 41 21.39 -2.41 -0.34
CA TRP A 41 21.51 -3.72 -0.94
C TRP A 41 21.84 -4.77 0.12
N VAL A 42 21.06 -5.85 0.16
CA VAL A 42 21.24 -7.00 1.05
C VAL A 42 21.72 -8.19 0.24
N ALA A 43 22.69 -8.94 0.78
CA ALA A 43 23.18 -10.15 0.13
C ALA A 43 22.15 -11.29 0.20
N ALA A 44 22.00 -12.02 -0.91
CA ALA A 44 21.15 -13.20 -1.03
C ALA A 44 21.78 -14.20 -2.00
N ARG A 45 21.24 -15.42 -2.05
CA ARG A 45 21.54 -16.38 -3.12
C ARG A 45 20.32 -16.53 -4.01
N ALA A 46 20.56 -16.73 -5.31
CA ALA A 46 19.51 -17.02 -6.27
C ALA A 46 19.74 -18.36 -6.96
N THR A 47 18.67 -19.13 -7.11
CA THR A 47 18.55 -20.23 -8.06
C THR A 47 17.46 -19.89 -9.07
N TRP A 48 17.18 -20.80 -10.00
CA TRP A 48 15.99 -20.70 -10.82
C TRP A 48 15.36 -22.06 -11.07
N TYR A 49 14.08 -22.05 -11.44
CA TYR A 49 13.31 -23.25 -11.71
C TYR A 49 12.39 -23.10 -12.93
N GLY A 50 11.90 -24.24 -13.40
CA GLY A 50 11.00 -24.30 -14.55
C GLY A 50 11.70 -24.19 -15.90
N ALA A 51 10.98 -23.65 -16.89
CA ALA A 51 11.50 -23.46 -18.23
C ALA A 51 12.46 -22.24 -18.29
N PRO A 52 13.54 -22.28 -19.11
CA PRO A 52 14.51 -21.19 -19.21
C PRO A 52 13.92 -19.82 -19.56
N THR A 53 12.79 -19.76 -20.26
CA THR A 53 12.07 -18.54 -20.63
C THR A 53 10.63 -18.53 -20.07
N GLY A 54 10.38 -19.32 -19.04
CA GLY A 54 9.08 -19.41 -18.35
C GLY A 54 9.02 -18.57 -17.09
N ALA A 55 7.87 -18.60 -16.43
CA ALA A 55 7.57 -17.84 -15.21
C ALA A 55 7.80 -18.62 -13.90
N GLY A 56 8.58 -19.70 -13.96
CA GLY A 56 8.76 -20.63 -12.84
C GLY A 56 7.88 -21.87 -13.02
N PRO A 57 6.69 -21.93 -12.41
CA PRO A 57 5.90 -23.16 -12.40
C PRO A 57 5.25 -23.42 -13.76
N TYR A 58 5.07 -24.70 -14.09
CA TYR A 58 4.51 -25.13 -15.39
C TYR A 58 3.06 -24.65 -15.61
N ASP A 59 2.29 -24.51 -14.53
CA ASP A 59 0.90 -24.01 -14.58
C ASP A 59 0.81 -22.47 -14.60
N ASN A 60 1.95 -21.77 -14.57
CA ASN A 60 2.03 -20.30 -14.43
C ASN A 60 1.24 -19.77 -13.23
N GLY A 61 1.20 -20.54 -12.13
CA GLY A 61 0.63 -20.16 -10.85
C GLY A 61 1.69 -19.85 -9.79
N GLY A 62 1.35 -20.17 -8.55
CA GLY A 62 2.26 -20.15 -7.41
C GLY A 62 1.50 -20.20 -6.09
N ALA A 63 2.22 -20.32 -4.98
CA ALA A 63 1.64 -20.33 -3.65
C ALA A 63 0.90 -19.04 -3.28
N CYS A 64 1.11 -17.92 -3.99
CA CYS A 64 0.32 -16.72 -3.75
C CYS A 64 -1.12 -16.79 -4.22
N GLY A 65 -1.49 -17.80 -5.01
CA GLY A 65 -2.82 -17.92 -5.63
C GLY A 65 -2.90 -17.25 -7.00
N PHE A 66 -1.98 -16.34 -7.33
CA PHE A 66 -1.88 -15.68 -8.63
C PHE A 66 -1.78 -16.70 -9.77
N LYS A 67 -2.45 -16.39 -10.88
CA LYS A 67 -2.42 -17.19 -12.11
C LYS A 67 -1.97 -16.35 -13.29
N ASN A 68 -1.55 -17.03 -14.36
CA ASN A 68 -1.06 -16.41 -15.58
C ASN A 68 0.15 -15.48 -15.31
N VAL A 69 1.03 -15.85 -14.39
CA VAL A 69 2.19 -15.01 -14.03
C VAL A 69 3.21 -14.84 -15.16
N ASN A 70 3.05 -15.59 -16.26
CA ASN A 70 3.78 -15.42 -17.51
C ASN A 70 3.27 -14.24 -18.35
N LEU A 71 2.05 -13.75 -18.11
CA LEU A 71 1.44 -12.64 -18.84
C LEU A 71 1.62 -11.31 -18.08
N PRO A 72 1.44 -10.16 -18.74
CA PRO A 72 1.39 -8.88 -18.04
C PRO A 72 0.33 -8.86 -16.93
N PRO A 73 0.60 -8.18 -15.80
CA PRO A 73 1.77 -7.33 -15.58
C PRO A 73 3.02 -8.08 -15.10
N PHE A 74 2.89 -9.28 -14.52
CA PHE A 74 4.02 -10.05 -13.99
C PHE A 74 5.08 -10.38 -15.05
N SER A 75 4.65 -10.70 -16.27
CA SER A 75 5.51 -10.88 -17.45
C SER A 75 6.67 -11.85 -17.21
N ALA A 76 6.42 -12.92 -16.46
CA ALA A 76 7.40 -13.90 -16.01
C ALA A 76 8.54 -13.34 -15.13
N MET A 77 8.47 -12.10 -14.64
CA MET A 77 9.42 -11.50 -13.69
C MET A 77 9.06 -11.89 -12.25
N THR A 78 9.06 -13.19 -11.98
CA THR A 78 8.58 -13.80 -10.74
C THR A 78 9.69 -14.50 -9.97
N SER A 79 9.44 -14.71 -8.68
CA SER A 79 10.30 -15.49 -7.80
C SER A 79 9.48 -16.23 -6.75
N CYS A 80 9.97 -17.40 -6.35
CA CYS A 80 9.72 -17.89 -5.00
C CYS A 80 10.54 -17.09 -3.99
N GLY A 81 10.00 -16.92 -2.78
CA GLY A 81 10.76 -16.44 -1.63
C GLY A 81 10.87 -17.49 -0.54
N ASN A 82 11.99 -17.51 0.19
CA ASN A 82 12.08 -18.24 1.45
C ASN A 82 11.33 -17.53 2.59
N GLN A 83 11.34 -18.07 3.81
CA GLN A 83 10.53 -17.58 4.94
C GLN A 83 10.54 -16.05 5.12
N PRO A 84 11.70 -15.37 5.12
CA PRO A 84 11.73 -13.92 5.35
C PRO A 84 11.10 -13.10 4.20
N LEU A 85 10.98 -13.68 3.02
CA LEU A 85 10.46 -13.04 1.81
C LEU A 85 8.97 -13.35 1.60
N PHE A 86 8.58 -14.63 1.65
CA PHE A 86 7.18 -15.05 1.43
C PHE A 86 6.31 -14.87 2.68
N LYS A 87 6.87 -14.89 3.90
CA LYS A 87 6.19 -14.58 5.17
C LYS A 87 4.86 -15.31 5.35
N ASP A 88 4.85 -16.62 5.12
CA ASP A 88 3.66 -17.49 5.15
C ASP A 88 2.49 -17.05 4.25
N GLY A 89 2.74 -16.22 3.24
CA GLY A 89 1.74 -15.66 2.32
C GLY A 89 1.67 -14.14 2.37
N LYS A 90 2.06 -13.52 3.48
CA LYS A 90 2.05 -12.06 3.65
C LYS A 90 3.07 -11.31 2.81
N GLY A 91 4.03 -12.01 2.20
CA GLY A 91 4.96 -11.43 1.24
C GLY A 91 4.48 -11.52 -0.21
N CYS A 92 3.30 -12.11 -0.45
CA CYS A 92 2.75 -12.21 -1.80
C CYS A 92 2.53 -10.84 -2.42
N GLY A 93 2.99 -10.70 -3.66
CA GLY A 93 2.94 -9.46 -4.42
C GLY A 93 4.07 -8.48 -4.12
N SER A 94 4.85 -8.68 -3.04
CA SER A 94 6.03 -7.83 -2.74
C SER A 94 7.01 -7.76 -3.91
N CYS A 95 7.49 -6.55 -4.22
CA CYS A 95 8.46 -6.29 -5.27
C CYS A 95 9.87 -6.08 -4.73
N TYR A 96 10.85 -6.66 -5.42
CA TYR A 96 12.26 -6.52 -5.09
C TYR A 96 13.05 -6.17 -6.35
N GLN A 97 14.00 -5.25 -6.21
CA GLN A 97 15.08 -5.15 -7.17
C GLN A 97 16.17 -6.15 -6.81
N ILE A 98 16.61 -6.94 -7.78
CA ILE A 98 17.68 -7.92 -7.67
C ILE A 98 18.81 -7.60 -8.65
N ARG A 99 20.05 -7.88 -8.29
CA ARG A 99 21.19 -7.80 -9.20
C ARG A 99 22.19 -8.91 -8.95
N CYS A 100 22.68 -9.49 -10.03
CA CYS A 100 23.74 -10.50 -10.03
C CYS A 100 25.08 -9.88 -9.62
N VAL A 101 25.81 -10.58 -8.74
CA VAL A 101 27.18 -10.19 -8.36
C VAL A 101 28.15 -11.35 -8.63
N ASN A 102 29.40 -11.02 -8.96
CA ASN A 102 30.53 -11.96 -9.00
C ASN A 102 30.46 -13.10 -10.05
N HIS A 103 29.57 -13.02 -11.05
CA HIS A 103 29.60 -13.90 -12.22
C HIS A 103 29.99 -13.14 -13.50
N PRO A 104 30.86 -13.67 -14.39
CA PRO A 104 31.29 -12.95 -15.60
C PRO A 104 30.14 -12.49 -16.51
N ALA A 105 29.03 -13.23 -16.51
CA ALA A 105 27.84 -12.90 -17.29
C ALA A 105 26.92 -11.85 -16.64
N CYS A 106 27.13 -11.44 -15.38
CA CYS A 106 26.27 -10.44 -14.74
C CYS A 106 26.30 -9.11 -15.54
N SER A 107 25.14 -8.49 -15.75
CA SER A 107 25.07 -7.11 -16.28
C SER A 107 25.44 -6.07 -15.23
N GLY A 108 25.20 -6.38 -13.95
CA GLY A 108 25.28 -5.43 -12.83
C GLY A 108 24.07 -4.49 -12.72
N ASN A 109 23.19 -4.48 -13.72
CA ASN A 109 21.95 -3.73 -13.70
C ASN A 109 20.89 -4.47 -12.86
N PRO A 110 20.05 -3.73 -12.12
CA PRO A 110 19.00 -4.35 -11.33
C PRO A 110 17.77 -4.69 -12.17
N GLU A 111 17.18 -5.84 -11.90
CA GLU A 111 15.89 -6.27 -12.43
C GLU A 111 14.84 -6.25 -11.31
N THR A 112 13.58 -5.98 -11.63
CA THR A 112 12.50 -6.01 -10.63
C THR A 112 11.75 -7.33 -10.74
N VAL A 113 11.57 -8.02 -9.61
CA VAL A 113 10.85 -9.30 -9.52
C VAL A 113 9.79 -9.25 -8.43
N MET A 114 8.74 -10.03 -8.61
CA MET A 114 7.62 -10.15 -7.67
C MET A 114 7.62 -11.51 -7.00
N ILE A 115 7.31 -11.53 -5.70
CA ILE A 115 7.07 -12.78 -4.98
C ILE A 115 5.68 -13.30 -5.34
N THR A 116 5.65 -14.42 -6.08
CA THR A 116 4.40 -15.08 -6.51
C THR A 116 4.29 -16.51 -6.00
N ASP A 117 5.36 -17.03 -5.39
CA ASP A 117 5.44 -18.40 -4.92
C ASP A 117 6.39 -18.51 -3.71
N MET A 118 6.58 -19.72 -3.16
CA MET A 118 7.43 -19.98 -2.00
C MET A 118 8.45 -21.09 -2.23
N ASN A 119 9.62 -20.94 -1.60
CA ASN A 119 10.60 -22.02 -1.49
C ASN A 119 11.33 -21.90 -0.14
N TYR A 120 10.96 -22.76 0.82
CA TYR A 120 11.51 -22.72 2.18
C TYR A 120 12.77 -23.57 2.35
N TYR A 121 13.32 -24.11 1.26
CA TYR A 121 14.56 -24.86 1.33
C TYR A 121 15.72 -23.97 1.80
N PRO A 122 16.48 -24.37 2.85
CA PRO A 122 17.41 -23.46 3.54
C PRO A 122 18.75 -23.32 2.80
N VAL A 123 18.75 -22.69 1.62
CA VAL A 123 19.97 -22.44 0.82
C VAL A 123 20.85 -21.34 1.40
N ALA A 124 20.23 -20.27 1.90
CA ALA A 124 20.86 -19.08 2.45
C ALA A 124 19.88 -18.32 3.36
N LYS A 125 20.37 -17.28 4.05
CA LYS A 125 19.51 -16.39 4.86
C LYS A 125 18.34 -15.82 4.03
N TYR A 126 18.66 -15.29 2.86
CA TYR A 126 17.68 -14.87 1.85
C TYR A 126 17.94 -15.67 0.58
N HIS A 127 16.90 -16.32 0.10
CA HIS A 127 16.96 -17.16 -1.10
C HIS A 127 15.80 -16.82 -2.01
N PHE A 128 16.15 -16.44 -3.24
CA PHE A 128 15.22 -16.23 -4.34
C PHE A 128 15.32 -17.43 -5.28
N ASP A 129 14.23 -18.17 -5.47
CA ASP A 129 14.15 -19.16 -6.55
C ASP A 129 13.43 -18.51 -7.72
N LEU A 130 14.19 -17.97 -8.66
CA LEU A 130 13.68 -17.10 -9.71
C LEU A 130 13.03 -17.93 -10.82
N SER A 131 12.16 -17.29 -11.61
CA SER A 131 11.82 -17.83 -12.91
C SER A 131 13.05 -17.87 -13.82
N GLY A 132 13.04 -18.76 -14.83
CA GLY A 132 14.10 -18.78 -15.84
C GLY A 132 14.25 -17.43 -16.57
N THR A 133 13.14 -16.72 -16.80
CA THR A 133 13.14 -15.38 -17.39
C THR A 133 13.83 -14.36 -16.48
N ALA A 134 13.43 -14.27 -15.21
CA ALA A 134 14.00 -13.32 -14.25
C ALA A 134 15.48 -13.59 -13.96
N PHE A 135 15.86 -14.86 -13.81
CA PHE A 135 17.26 -15.24 -13.59
C PHE A 135 18.15 -14.85 -14.77
N GLY A 136 17.69 -15.14 -15.99
CA GLY A 136 18.41 -14.79 -17.20
C GLY A 136 18.45 -13.29 -17.49
N ALA A 137 17.47 -12.51 -17.03
CA ALA A 137 17.40 -11.05 -17.24
C ALA A 137 18.55 -10.30 -16.55
N MET A 138 19.10 -10.84 -15.46
CA MET A 138 20.26 -10.25 -14.77
C MET A 138 21.59 -10.36 -15.56
N ALA A 139 21.59 -11.06 -16.70
CA ALA A 139 22.79 -11.23 -17.52
C ALA A 139 23.02 -10.07 -18.49
N GLN A 140 24.25 -9.93 -18.96
CA GLN A 140 24.56 -9.09 -20.11
C GLN A 140 23.78 -9.57 -21.35
N PRO A 141 23.45 -8.67 -22.29
CA PRO A 141 22.76 -9.06 -23.52
C PRO A 141 23.43 -10.23 -24.22
N GLY A 142 22.65 -11.29 -24.49
CA GLY A 142 23.14 -12.52 -25.15
C GLY A 142 23.79 -13.55 -24.23
N ARG A 143 23.98 -13.26 -22.94
CA ARG A 143 24.62 -14.17 -21.96
C ARG A 143 23.64 -14.76 -20.95
N ASN A 144 22.32 -14.65 -21.20
CA ASN A 144 21.26 -15.15 -20.33
C ASN A 144 21.40 -16.64 -20.05
N ASN A 145 21.71 -17.44 -21.09
CA ASN A 145 21.92 -18.88 -20.94
C ASN A 145 23.18 -19.18 -20.15
N GLU A 146 24.29 -18.47 -20.39
CA GLU A 146 25.52 -18.66 -19.61
C GLU A 146 25.26 -18.44 -18.12
N LEU A 147 24.55 -17.37 -17.76
CA LEU A 147 24.18 -17.12 -16.37
C LEU A 147 23.29 -18.26 -15.83
N ARG A 148 22.23 -18.65 -16.54
CA ARG A 148 21.35 -19.77 -16.13
C ARG A 148 22.09 -21.08 -15.88
N HIS A 149 23.14 -21.39 -16.65
CA HIS A 149 23.93 -22.61 -16.47
C HIS A 149 24.80 -22.59 -15.19
N ALA A 150 25.03 -21.43 -14.58
CA ALA A 150 25.65 -21.37 -13.25
C ALA A 150 24.77 -22.04 -12.17
N GLY A 151 23.45 -22.10 -12.40
CA GLY A 151 22.47 -22.76 -11.55
C GLY A 151 22.15 -21.99 -10.26
N ILE A 152 23.18 -21.70 -9.47
CA ILE A 152 23.12 -20.90 -8.24
C ILE A 152 24.17 -19.79 -8.28
N ILE A 153 23.75 -18.57 -7.98
CA ILE A 153 24.62 -17.38 -7.97
C ILE A 153 24.42 -16.54 -6.72
N ASP A 154 25.43 -15.74 -6.39
CA ASP A 154 25.28 -14.68 -5.41
C ASP A 154 24.59 -13.47 -6.07
N ILE A 155 23.62 -12.92 -5.36
CA ILE A 155 22.92 -11.71 -5.77
C ILE A 155 22.90 -10.71 -4.63
N GLN A 156 22.53 -9.48 -4.96
CA GLN A 156 22.05 -8.52 -3.99
C GLN A 156 20.60 -8.17 -4.30
N PHE A 157 19.81 -7.90 -3.28
CA PHE A 157 18.44 -7.46 -3.43
C PHE A 157 18.12 -6.29 -2.51
N ARG A 158 17.04 -5.58 -2.83
CA ARG A 158 16.41 -4.59 -1.95
C ARG A 158 14.92 -4.52 -2.24
N ARG A 159 14.10 -4.26 -1.23
CA ARG A 159 12.65 -4.08 -1.42
C ARG A 159 12.38 -2.74 -2.10
N VAL A 160 11.45 -2.73 -3.05
CA VAL A 160 11.05 -1.52 -3.77
C VAL A 160 9.53 -1.44 -3.87
N PRO A 161 8.95 -0.25 -4.09
CA PRO A 161 7.53 -0.14 -4.37
C PRO A 161 7.14 -0.96 -5.62
N CYS A 162 6.01 -1.65 -5.56
CA CYS A 162 5.36 -2.21 -6.74
C CYS A 162 4.66 -1.11 -7.55
N ILE A 163 4.74 -1.23 -8.88
CA ILE A 163 4.08 -0.34 -9.83
C ILE A 163 3.49 -1.20 -10.95
N TYR A 164 2.17 -1.19 -11.08
CA TYR A 164 1.42 -1.92 -12.08
C TYR A 164 0.65 -0.96 -13.02
N PRO A 165 1.31 -0.39 -14.04
CA PRO A 165 0.69 0.61 -14.92
C PRO A 165 -0.61 0.11 -15.55
N GLY A 166 -1.67 0.91 -15.43
CA GLY A 166 -2.98 0.59 -16.00
C GLY A 166 -3.77 -0.49 -15.24
N GLN A 167 -3.24 -1.00 -14.13
CA GLN A 167 -3.97 -1.86 -13.22
C GLN A 167 -4.44 -1.09 -11.99
N THR A 168 -5.49 -1.62 -11.38
CA THR A 168 -5.95 -1.25 -10.05
C THR A 168 -6.09 -2.52 -9.25
N VAL A 169 -6.18 -2.39 -7.92
CA VAL A 169 -6.41 -3.52 -7.03
C VAL A 169 -7.61 -4.32 -7.54
N THR A 170 -7.40 -5.60 -7.78
CA THR A 170 -8.40 -6.51 -8.34
C THR A 170 -8.69 -7.62 -7.35
N PHE A 171 -9.97 -7.94 -7.20
CA PHE A 171 -10.45 -8.98 -6.31
C PHE A 171 -10.96 -10.15 -7.14
N HIS A 172 -10.32 -11.31 -7.02
CA HIS A 172 -10.78 -12.54 -7.66
C HIS A 172 -11.51 -13.42 -6.64
N ILE A 173 -12.77 -13.73 -6.93
CA ILE A 173 -13.55 -14.64 -6.10
C ILE A 173 -13.15 -16.06 -6.45
N GLU A 174 -12.62 -16.79 -5.48
CA GLU A 174 -12.14 -18.16 -5.71
C GLU A 174 -13.29 -19.11 -6.09
N HIS A 175 -12.98 -20.12 -6.90
CA HIS A 175 -13.95 -21.09 -7.44
C HIS A 175 -14.76 -21.80 -6.35
N GLY A 176 -14.16 -22.07 -5.18
CA GLY A 176 -14.83 -22.74 -4.06
C GLY A 176 -15.83 -21.87 -3.30
N SER A 177 -15.95 -20.58 -3.64
CA SER A 177 -16.87 -19.66 -2.96
C SER A 177 -18.34 -20.03 -3.17
N ASN A 178 -19.15 -19.78 -2.16
CA ASN A 178 -20.59 -20.00 -2.15
C ASN A 178 -21.25 -19.03 -1.15
N PRO A 179 -22.60 -18.96 -1.04
CA PRO A 179 -23.26 -17.96 -0.21
C PRO A 179 -22.87 -17.96 1.28
N ASN A 180 -22.25 -19.02 1.81
CA ASN A 180 -21.86 -19.17 3.21
C ASN A 180 -20.33 -19.20 3.41
N TYR A 181 -19.56 -19.23 2.32
CA TYR A 181 -18.10 -19.25 2.32
C TYR A 181 -17.59 -18.39 1.17
N LEU A 182 -16.92 -17.29 1.47
CA LEU A 182 -16.33 -16.42 0.46
C LEU A 182 -14.82 -16.48 0.60
N ALA A 183 -14.11 -16.76 -0.50
CA ALA A 183 -12.65 -16.63 -0.58
C ALA A 183 -12.30 -15.66 -1.70
N VAL A 184 -11.44 -14.69 -1.37
CA VAL A 184 -11.08 -13.57 -2.22
C VAL A 184 -9.56 -13.50 -2.32
N LEU A 185 -9.04 -13.66 -3.53
CA LEU A 185 -7.66 -13.35 -3.88
C LEU A 185 -7.56 -11.84 -4.17
N VAL A 186 -6.55 -11.18 -3.63
CA VAL A 186 -6.25 -9.76 -3.91
C VAL A 186 -4.99 -9.67 -4.77
N GLU A 187 -5.07 -8.92 -5.87
CA GLU A 187 -3.99 -8.76 -6.85
C GLU A 187 -3.77 -7.30 -7.25
N PHE A 188 -2.56 -7.02 -7.73
CA PHE A 188 -2.12 -5.76 -8.35
C PHE A 188 -2.11 -4.54 -7.41
N GLU A 189 -1.73 -4.77 -6.17
CA GLU A 189 -1.44 -3.74 -5.19
C GLU A 189 -0.11 -3.05 -5.54
N ASP A 190 -0.16 -1.74 -5.80
CA ASP A 190 1.04 -0.91 -5.86
C ASP A 190 1.58 -0.65 -4.43
N GLY A 191 2.66 0.11 -4.32
CA GLY A 191 3.23 0.47 -3.03
C GLY A 191 3.96 -0.72 -2.41
N ASP A 192 3.59 -1.18 -1.21
CA ASP A 192 4.26 -2.32 -0.58
C ASP A 192 4.13 -3.64 -1.37
N GLY A 193 3.12 -3.75 -2.22
CA GLY A 193 2.84 -4.94 -3.03
C GLY A 193 2.13 -6.07 -2.29
N ASP A 194 1.96 -5.96 -0.97
CA ASP A 194 1.37 -7.00 -0.14
C ASP A 194 0.15 -6.53 0.65
N VAL A 195 -0.61 -7.50 1.14
CA VAL A 195 -1.76 -7.30 2.01
C VAL A 195 -1.57 -8.15 3.26
N VAL A 196 -1.68 -7.51 4.42
CA VAL A 196 -1.55 -8.17 5.73
C VAL A 196 -2.88 -8.29 6.48
N GLN A 197 -3.94 -7.65 5.97
CA GLN A 197 -5.31 -7.81 6.47
C GLN A 197 -6.33 -7.42 5.40
N VAL A 198 -7.39 -8.22 5.26
CA VAL A 198 -8.62 -7.84 4.55
C VAL A 198 -9.81 -7.85 5.51
N ASP A 199 -10.63 -6.81 5.46
CA ASP A 199 -11.93 -6.76 6.12
C ASP A 199 -13.06 -6.68 5.09
N ILE A 200 -14.20 -7.25 5.41
CA ILE A 200 -15.42 -7.22 4.59
C ILE A 200 -16.53 -6.49 5.32
N MET A 201 -17.32 -5.70 4.57
CA MET A 201 -18.56 -5.10 5.03
C MET A 201 -19.70 -5.56 4.14
N GLU A 202 -20.67 -6.26 4.74
CA GLU A 202 -21.90 -6.71 4.09
C GLU A 202 -22.89 -5.56 3.89
N ALA A 203 -23.79 -5.71 2.93
CA ALA A 203 -24.82 -4.73 2.65
C ALA A 203 -25.65 -4.38 3.89
N ASN A 204 -25.85 -3.08 4.12
CA ASN A 204 -26.64 -2.54 5.22
C ASN A 204 -26.17 -2.92 6.64
N SER A 205 -24.99 -3.53 6.79
CA SER A 205 -24.42 -3.81 8.11
C SER A 205 -23.86 -2.54 8.74
N GLY A 206 -23.00 -1.81 8.02
CA GLY A 206 -22.33 -0.61 8.53
C GLY A 206 -21.14 -0.91 9.46
N TRP A 207 -20.68 -2.16 9.53
CA TRP A 207 -19.49 -2.54 10.30
C TRP A 207 -18.54 -3.45 9.48
N TRP A 208 -17.25 -3.32 9.77
CA TRP A 208 -16.18 -4.12 9.17
C TRP A 208 -15.98 -5.41 9.95
N THR A 209 -15.91 -6.53 9.24
CA THR A 209 -15.59 -7.85 9.81
C THR A 209 -14.26 -8.35 9.24
N PRO A 210 -13.27 -8.68 10.07
CA PRO A 210 -11.99 -9.20 9.59
C PRO A 210 -12.16 -10.53 8.86
N MET A 211 -11.60 -10.63 7.66
CA MET A 211 -11.43 -11.90 6.95
C MET A 211 -10.21 -12.63 7.51
N ARG A 212 -10.20 -13.95 7.34
CA ARG A 212 -9.08 -14.81 7.76
C ARG A 212 -8.16 -15.05 6.58
N GLU A 213 -6.86 -14.98 6.81
CA GLU A 213 -5.88 -15.47 5.85
C GLU A 213 -6.11 -16.98 5.62
N SER A 214 -6.21 -17.38 4.35
CA SER A 214 -6.36 -18.79 3.97
C SER A 214 -5.01 -19.36 3.57
N TRP A 215 -4.45 -18.85 2.47
CA TRP A 215 -3.14 -19.22 1.92
C TRP A 215 -2.72 -18.17 0.89
N GLY A 216 -1.44 -17.78 0.86
CA GLY A 216 -0.98 -16.77 -0.10
C GLY A 216 -1.70 -15.43 0.06
N SER A 217 -2.17 -14.84 -1.04
CA SER A 217 -3.00 -13.61 -1.02
C SER A 217 -4.52 -13.90 -0.98
N ILE A 218 -4.93 -15.10 -0.54
CA ILE A 218 -6.35 -15.52 -0.46
C ILE A 218 -6.90 -15.31 0.96
N TRP A 219 -7.98 -14.53 1.05
CA TRP A 219 -8.67 -14.18 2.28
C TRP A 219 -10.06 -14.77 2.31
N ARG A 220 -10.44 -15.43 3.41
CA ARG A 220 -11.71 -16.14 3.53
C ARG A 220 -12.63 -15.59 4.62
N MET A 221 -13.93 -15.71 4.38
CA MET A 221 -15.01 -15.43 5.31
C MET A 221 -15.96 -16.63 5.37
N ASP A 222 -16.01 -17.27 6.53
CA ASP A 222 -16.89 -18.40 6.83
C ASP A 222 -18.11 -17.93 7.63
N SER A 223 -19.33 -18.28 7.21
CA SER A 223 -20.56 -17.85 7.89
C SER A 223 -21.62 -18.95 7.97
N LYS A 224 -22.26 -19.06 9.13
CA LYS A 224 -23.43 -19.95 9.33
C LYS A 224 -24.68 -19.47 8.60
N ARG A 225 -24.75 -18.19 8.26
CA ARG A 225 -25.82 -17.58 7.45
C ARG A 225 -25.29 -17.16 6.09
N ARG A 226 -26.19 -16.98 5.12
CA ARG A 226 -25.80 -16.41 3.82
C ARG A 226 -25.23 -15.01 4.01
N LEU A 227 -24.08 -14.76 3.41
CA LEU A 227 -23.46 -13.45 3.29
C LEU A 227 -24.32 -12.57 2.36
N GLN A 228 -24.53 -11.32 2.74
CA GLN A 228 -25.40 -10.36 2.04
C GLN A 228 -24.55 -9.34 1.28
N GLY A 229 -24.49 -9.50 -0.04
CA GLY A 229 -23.88 -8.52 -0.93
C GLY A 229 -24.79 -7.32 -1.23
N PRO A 230 -24.28 -6.24 -1.85
CA PRO A 230 -22.89 -6.07 -2.28
C PRO A 230 -21.91 -5.97 -1.11
N PHE A 231 -20.68 -6.42 -1.32
CA PHE A 231 -19.62 -6.36 -0.32
C PHE A 231 -18.65 -5.22 -0.60
N SER A 232 -18.32 -4.48 0.44
CA SER A 232 -17.16 -3.58 0.42
C SER A 232 -15.96 -4.31 1.04
N LEU A 233 -14.77 -4.08 0.50
CA LEU A 233 -13.53 -4.63 1.04
C LEU A 233 -12.62 -3.50 1.51
N ARG A 234 -12.01 -3.69 2.67
CA ARG A 234 -10.94 -2.84 3.18
C ARG A 234 -9.67 -3.66 3.28
N ILE A 235 -8.61 -3.21 2.61
CA ILE A 235 -7.32 -3.88 2.61
C ILE A 235 -6.31 -3.05 3.40
N THR A 236 -5.38 -3.71 4.09
CA THR A 236 -4.27 -3.07 4.82
C THR A 236 -2.95 -3.68 4.34
N ASN A 237 -2.00 -2.85 3.91
CA ASN A 237 -0.66 -3.29 3.50
C ASN A 237 0.31 -3.40 4.70
N GLU A 238 1.53 -3.91 4.48
CA GLU A 238 2.53 -4.06 5.55
C GLU A 238 2.89 -2.74 6.25
N SER A 239 2.89 -1.61 5.55
CA SER A 239 3.09 -0.28 6.15
C SER A 239 1.92 0.20 7.01
N GLY A 240 0.79 -0.52 7.00
CA GLY A 240 -0.42 -0.18 7.75
C GLY A 240 -1.35 0.83 7.06
N GLU A 241 -1.06 1.19 5.81
CA GLU A 241 -1.95 2.00 4.97
C GLU A 241 -3.20 1.18 4.60
N ARG A 242 -4.34 1.85 4.53
CA ARG A 242 -5.64 1.21 4.28
C ARG A 242 -6.33 1.80 3.07
N LEU A 243 -6.83 0.93 2.21
CA LEU A 243 -7.72 1.30 1.12
C LEU A 243 -9.10 0.65 1.30
N VAL A 244 -10.14 1.33 0.81
CA VAL A 244 -11.52 0.85 0.88
C VAL A 244 -12.12 0.82 -0.53
N ALA A 245 -12.44 -0.37 -1.00
CA ALA A 245 -13.21 -0.60 -2.22
C ALA A 245 -14.69 -0.81 -1.86
N TYR A 246 -15.48 0.27 -1.95
CA TYR A 246 -16.90 0.23 -1.62
C TYR A 246 -17.71 -0.57 -2.64
N GLN A 247 -18.52 -1.51 -2.16
CA GLN A 247 -19.46 -2.31 -2.96
C GLN A 247 -18.82 -2.96 -4.22
N VAL A 248 -17.53 -3.27 -4.15
CA VAL A 248 -16.72 -3.75 -5.28
C VAL A 248 -17.15 -5.14 -5.76
N ILE A 249 -17.65 -5.98 -4.85
CA ILE A 249 -18.26 -7.26 -5.19
C ILE A 249 -19.78 -7.07 -5.17
N PRO A 250 -20.48 -7.17 -6.32
CA PRO A 250 -21.90 -6.88 -6.42
C PRO A 250 -22.75 -7.97 -5.75
N ALA A 251 -24.04 -7.73 -5.50
CA ALA A 251 -24.93 -8.71 -4.86
C ALA A 251 -25.09 -10.02 -5.65
N ASN A 252 -25.03 -9.95 -6.99
CA ASN A 252 -25.12 -11.09 -7.91
C ASN A 252 -23.73 -11.64 -8.30
N TRP A 253 -22.76 -11.56 -7.40
CA TRP A 253 -21.42 -12.09 -7.63
C TRP A 253 -21.44 -13.58 -7.95
N ALA A 254 -20.41 -14.03 -8.66
CA ALA A 254 -20.21 -15.44 -9.00
C ALA A 254 -18.80 -15.90 -8.60
N PRO A 255 -18.64 -17.18 -8.21
CA PRO A 255 -17.31 -17.77 -8.05
C PRO A 255 -16.50 -17.70 -9.34
N ASN A 256 -15.17 -17.77 -9.20
CA ASN A 256 -14.20 -17.67 -10.29
C ASN A 256 -14.37 -16.41 -11.16
N THR A 257 -14.68 -15.27 -10.54
CA THR A 257 -14.92 -14.00 -11.23
C THR A 257 -14.02 -12.90 -10.67
N TYR A 258 -13.52 -12.04 -11.55
CA TYR A 258 -12.67 -10.90 -11.20
C TYR A 258 -13.50 -9.63 -11.10
N TYR A 259 -13.31 -8.89 -10.00
CA TYR A 259 -13.92 -7.59 -9.75
C TYR A 259 -12.81 -6.55 -9.59
N ARG A 260 -12.62 -5.74 -10.63
CA ARG A 260 -11.65 -4.64 -10.63
C ARG A 260 -12.18 -3.48 -9.81
N SER A 261 -11.35 -2.92 -8.92
CA SER A 261 -11.69 -1.73 -8.16
C SER A 261 -11.25 -0.44 -8.85
N ASN A 262 -11.52 0.70 -8.22
CA ASN A 262 -11.01 2.02 -8.60
C ASN A 262 -10.02 2.58 -7.56
N ILE A 263 -9.42 1.72 -6.73
CA ILE A 263 -8.46 2.10 -5.69
C ILE A 263 -7.06 1.59 -6.06
N GLN A 264 -6.04 2.30 -5.58
CA GLN A 264 -4.64 1.90 -5.66
C GLN A 264 -3.83 2.59 -4.55
N TYR A 265 -2.76 1.95 -4.09
CA TYR A 265 -1.79 2.56 -3.17
C TYR A 265 -0.88 3.54 -3.91
N GLU A 266 -0.43 4.59 -3.25
CA GLU A 266 0.52 5.51 -3.85
C GLU A 266 1.94 4.90 -3.87
N ALA A 267 2.42 4.51 -5.05
CA ALA A 267 3.83 4.18 -5.24
C ALA A 267 4.64 5.46 -5.51
N PHE A 268 5.20 6.07 -4.47
CA PHE A 268 6.12 7.20 -4.63
C PHE A 268 7.39 6.74 -5.37
N GLY A 269 7.44 7.00 -6.67
CA GLY A 269 8.55 6.60 -7.55
C GLY A 269 8.41 7.01 -9.02
N SER A 270 7.22 7.40 -9.49
CA SER A 270 7.03 8.02 -10.80
C SER A 270 7.09 9.54 -10.69
N ALA A 271 8.30 10.10 -10.78
CA ALA A 271 8.45 11.48 -11.24
C ALA A 271 8.07 11.57 -12.73
N ALA A 272 6.77 11.53 -13.02
CA ALA A 272 6.18 11.93 -14.29
C ALA A 272 4.78 12.47 -13.98
N GLY A 273 4.68 13.79 -13.88
CA GLY A 273 3.47 14.47 -13.44
C GLY A 273 2.30 14.35 -14.42
N GLN A 274 1.09 14.30 -13.87
CA GLN A 274 0.07 15.33 -14.04
C GLN A 274 -1.17 14.88 -13.26
N ALA A 275 -1.32 15.42 -12.06
CA ALA A 275 -2.62 15.52 -11.43
C ALA A 275 -3.47 16.48 -12.29
N ILE A 276 -4.32 15.93 -13.16
CA ILE A 276 -5.53 16.63 -13.61
C ILE A 276 -6.57 16.52 -12.50
N GLY A 277 -6.31 17.25 -11.41
CA GLY A 277 -7.31 17.58 -10.41
C GLY A 277 -8.03 18.84 -10.85
N PHE A 278 -9.24 18.70 -11.40
CA PHE A 278 -10.16 19.83 -11.48
C PHE A 278 -10.74 20.08 -10.09
N GLY A 279 -10.50 21.27 -9.53
CA GLY A 279 -11.38 21.85 -8.52
C GLY A 279 -10.72 22.39 -7.25
N SER A 280 -10.21 23.62 -7.34
CA SER A 280 -10.23 24.68 -6.31
C SER A 280 -9.68 24.40 -4.90
N ALA A 281 -8.46 24.88 -4.65
CA ALA A 281 -8.24 26.14 -3.93
C ALA A 281 -6.74 26.43 -3.88
N VAL A 282 -6.34 27.58 -4.44
CA VAL A 282 -4.95 28.03 -4.49
C VAL A 282 -4.52 28.48 -3.10
N GLY A 283 -3.69 27.68 -2.43
CA GLY A 283 -2.93 28.07 -1.25
C GLY A 283 -1.44 28.10 -1.60
N LEU A 284 -0.91 29.30 -1.83
CA LEU A 284 0.49 29.56 -2.10
C LEU A 284 1.33 29.24 -0.85
N VAL A 285 2.11 28.16 -0.85
CA VAL A 285 3.11 27.88 0.20
C VAL A 285 4.47 28.36 -0.28
N ILE A 286 4.89 29.54 0.20
CA ILE A 286 6.26 30.01 0.10
C ILE A 286 7.04 29.39 1.27
N SER A 287 8.03 28.56 0.96
CA SER A 287 9.01 28.13 1.96
C SER A 287 10.01 29.26 2.23
N SER A 288 10.24 29.60 3.49
CA SER A 288 11.55 30.09 3.93
C SER A 288 11.73 29.83 5.42
N ALA A 289 12.93 29.33 5.73
CA ALA A 289 13.43 29.17 7.07
C ALA A 289 13.78 30.54 7.69
N ALA A 290 13.87 30.53 9.03
CA ALA A 290 14.37 31.57 9.92
C ALA A 290 13.34 32.55 10.53
N GLY A 291 13.35 32.62 11.87
CA GLY A 291 12.98 33.85 12.59
C GLY A 291 11.77 33.76 13.53
N LEU A 292 11.91 33.03 14.64
CA LEU A 292 10.93 32.96 15.74
C LEU A 292 10.78 34.29 16.55
N HIS A 293 11.12 35.46 15.99
CA HIS A 293 11.13 36.72 16.75
C HIS A 293 10.35 37.89 16.14
N THR A 294 9.72 37.73 14.97
CA THR A 294 9.07 38.87 14.27
C THR A 294 7.53 38.84 14.32
N VAL A 295 6.90 37.80 14.85
CA VAL A 295 5.43 37.66 14.85
C VAL A 295 4.76 38.48 15.98
N ILE A 296 5.50 38.80 17.05
CA ILE A 296 4.93 39.49 18.22
C ILE A 296 4.72 41.00 17.96
N THR A 297 5.50 41.61 17.07
CA THR A 297 5.36 43.05 16.73
C THR A 297 4.23 43.34 15.72
N GLY A 298 3.81 42.36 14.91
CA GLY A 298 2.74 42.54 13.92
C GLY A 298 1.32 42.53 14.50
N ILE A 299 1.09 41.80 15.61
CA ILE A 299 -0.23 41.70 16.24
C ILE A 299 -0.59 42.99 16.99
N ILE A 300 0.41 43.68 17.56
CA ILE A 300 0.21 44.98 18.23
C ILE A 300 -0.16 46.07 17.22
N GLY A 301 0.39 46.02 16.00
CA GLY A 301 0.04 46.95 14.91
C GLY A 301 -1.38 46.77 14.38
N LEU A 302 -1.87 45.53 14.29
CA LEU A 302 -3.23 45.25 13.83
C LEU A 302 -4.30 45.66 14.85
N ILE A 303 -4.00 45.55 16.15
CA ILE A 303 -4.89 46.02 17.23
C ILE A 303 -4.99 47.55 17.24
N CYS A 304 -3.91 48.28 16.93
CA CYS A 304 -3.95 49.74 16.78
C CYS A 304 -4.76 50.20 15.57
N LEU A 305 -4.74 49.46 14.45
CA LEU A 305 -5.52 49.81 13.25
C LEU A 305 -7.03 49.61 13.45
N VAL A 306 -7.42 48.58 14.21
CA VAL A 306 -8.84 48.31 14.53
C VAL A 306 -9.39 49.30 15.55
N LEU A 307 -8.57 49.79 16.49
CA LEU A 307 -8.98 50.85 17.42
C LEU A 307 -9.11 52.22 16.74
N TYR A 308 -8.33 52.48 15.69
CA TYR A 308 -8.43 53.71 14.88
C TYR A 308 -9.75 53.81 14.09
N HIS A 309 -10.34 52.66 13.72
CA HIS A 309 -11.61 52.63 12.98
C HIS A 309 -12.86 52.73 13.86
N LEU A 310 -12.73 52.56 15.18
CA LEU A 310 -13.87 52.50 16.10
C LEU A 310 -14.11 53.80 16.90
N HIS A 311 -13.13 54.70 17.01
CA HIS A 311 -13.29 55.97 17.70
C HIS A 311 -12.56 57.07 16.92
N GLY A 312 -13.29 57.74 16.02
CA GLY A 312 -12.78 58.84 15.20
C GLY A 312 -12.28 60.02 16.04
N ILE A 313 -10.99 60.01 16.37
CA ILE A 313 -10.29 61.10 17.04
C ILE A 313 -9.15 61.54 16.11
N GLU A 314 -9.28 62.72 15.52
CA GLU A 314 -8.20 63.38 14.78
C GLU A 314 -7.15 63.92 15.76
N VAL A 315 -5.87 63.66 15.51
CA VAL A 315 -4.75 64.35 16.16
C VAL A 315 -3.71 64.71 15.08
N PRO A 316 -3.17 65.94 15.06
CA PRO A 316 -2.52 66.51 13.88
C PRO A 316 -1.06 66.09 13.73
N GLN A 317 -0.58 66.22 12.49
CA GLN A 317 0.78 65.93 12.05
C GLN A 317 1.84 66.70 12.85
N PHE A 318 2.85 65.99 13.34
CA PHE A 318 4.29 66.26 13.13
C PHE A 318 5.08 64.97 13.30
#